data_AF-A0A1B6JEC7-F1
#
_entry.id   AF-A0A1B6JEC7-F1
#
_cell.length_a   1.000
_cell.length_b   1.000
_cell.length_c   1.000
_cell.angle_alpha   90.00
_cell.angle_beta   90.00
_cell.angle_gamma   90.00
#
_symmetry.space_group_name_H-M   'P 1'
#
loop_
_entity.id
_entity.type
_entity.pdbx_description
1 polymer ?
#
loop_
_entity_poly.entity_id
_entity_poly.type
_entity_poly.pdbx_seq_one_letter_code
_entity_poly.pdbx_strand_id
1 'polypeptide(L)'
;VPLGTGVAFANKYLGHDGVCFTLYGDGAANQGQVFEAYNMAKLWDVPCIYVCENNGYGMGTSAERAAASTAYYSRGDYVPGIWVDGMDVLAVKSASMFAVNHCTSGKGPIVMETATYRYSGHSMSDPGTSYRTRDEIQEVRQTRDPITSFKEKILNSGLVTADELKKLDGEIKAIVDAAVKQAKSDAEVGMD
;
A
#
# COMPACT_ATOMS: atom_id res chain seq x y z
N VAL A 1 -7.91 0.58 -10.71
CA VAL A 1 -7.77 2.06 -10.71
C VAL A 1 -9.06 2.78 -11.15
N PRO A 2 -9.64 2.58 -12.34
CA PRO A 2 -10.84 3.33 -12.77
C PRO A 2 -12.04 3.22 -11.80
N LEU A 3 -12.25 2.07 -11.17
CA LEU A 3 -13.30 1.88 -10.18
C LEU A 3 -13.15 2.82 -8.97
N GLY A 4 -11.93 2.97 -8.45
CA GLY A 4 -11.68 3.87 -7.32
C GLY A 4 -11.87 5.33 -7.70
N THR A 5 -11.52 5.72 -8.94
CA THR A 5 -11.90 7.02 -9.50
C THR A 5 -13.42 7.22 -9.53
N GLY A 6 -14.18 6.19 -9.92
CA GLY A 6 -15.65 6.20 -9.89
C GLY A 6 -16.23 6.37 -8.49
N VAL A 7 -15.66 5.67 -7.49
CA VAL A 7 -16.04 5.84 -6.08
C VAL A 7 -15.75 7.26 -5.57
N ALA A 8 -14.56 7.80 -5.87
CA ALA A 8 -14.22 9.17 -5.52
C ALA A 8 -15.11 10.20 -6.23
N PHE A 9 -15.48 9.94 -7.50
CA PHE A 9 -16.41 10.77 -8.24
C PHE A 9 -17.80 10.75 -7.60
N ALA A 10 -18.28 9.59 -7.16
CA ALA A 10 -19.55 9.48 -6.44
C ALA A 10 -19.53 10.30 -5.13
N ASN A 11 -18.44 10.24 -4.35
CA ASN A 11 -18.28 11.08 -3.16
C ASN A 11 -18.41 12.57 -3.49
N LYS A 12 -17.71 13.03 -4.54
CA LYS A 12 -17.82 14.42 -5.02
C LYS A 12 -19.24 14.76 -5.47
N TYR A 13 -19.87 13.89 -6.25
CA TYR A 13 -21.19 14.12 -6.84
C TYR A 13 -22.29 14.22 -5.76
N LEU A 14 -22.21 13.39 -4.72
CA LEU A 14 -23.16 13.36 -3.61
C LEU A 14 -22.84 14.41 -2.52
N GLY A 15 -21.76 15.16 -2.65
CA GLY A 15 -21.34 16.17 -1.66
C GLY A 15 -20.87 15.57 -0.34
N HIS A 16 -20.35 14.34 -0.36
CA HIS A 16 -19.75 13.73 0.83
C HIS A 16 -18.33 14.27 1.04
N ASP A 17 -18.00 14.63 2.28
CA ASP A 17 -16.64 14.98 2.66
C ASP A 17 -15.80 13.71 2.81
N GLY A 18 -15.26 13.24 1.68
CA GLY A 18 -14.51 11.99 1.64
C GLY A 18 -13.67 11.82 0.39
N VAL A 19 -12.66 10.97 0.51
CA VAL A 19 -11.72 10.61 -0.57
C VAL A 19 -11.82 9.12 -0.86
N CYS A 20 -11.31 8.67 -2.01
CA CYS A 20 -11.06 7.25 -2.25
C CYS A 20 -9.56 6.99 -2.39
N PHE A 21 -9.01 6.11 -1.56
CA PHE A 21 -7.68 5.54 -1.78
C PHE A 21 -7.79 4.43 -2.82
N THR A 22 -7.10 4.59 -3.94
CA THR A 22 -7.14 3.69 -5.08
C THR A 22 -5.76 3.07 -5.28
N LEU A 23 -5.57 1.86 -4.75
CA LEU A 23 -4.29 1.18 -4.71
C LEU A 23 -4.04 0.34 -5.98
N TYR A 24 -2.78 0.24 -6.38
CA TYR A 24 -2.27 -0.64 -7.43
C TYR A 24 -0.77 -0.89 -7.23
N GLY A 25 -0.23 -2.00 -7.75
CA GLY A 25 1.20 -2.30 -7.65
C GLY A 25 2.05 -1.69 -8.76
N ASP A 26 3.38 -1.75 -8.61
CA ASP A 26 4.37 -1.27 -9.59
C ASP A 26 4.19 -1.89 -10.99
N GLY A 27 3.88 -3.19 -11.08
CA GLY A 27 3.56 -3.84 -12.36
C GLY A 27 2.25 -3.33 -12.99
N ALA A 28 1.27 -2.96 -12.18
CA ALA A 28 -0.01 -2.44 -12.65
C ALA A 28 0.08 -0.97 -13.10
N ALA A 29 1.12 -0.23 -12.68
CA ALA A 29 1.32 1.17 -13.01
C ALA A 29 1.54 1.45 -14.52
N ASN A 30 1.77 0.41 -15.32
CA ASN A 30 1.90 0.50 -16.78
C ASN A 30 0.60 0.18 -17.53
N GLN A 31 -0.51 -0.10 -16.84
CA GLN A 31 -1.78 -0.32 -17.52
C GLN A 31 -2.35 0.99 -18.08
N GLY A 32 -2.76 1.00 -19.35
CA GLY A 32 -3.29 2.21 -20.02
C GLY A 32 -4.47 2.86 -19.29
N GLN A 33 -5.39 2.04 -18.74
CA GLN A 33 -6.55 2.53 -17.98
C GLN A 33 -6.18 3.32 -16.70
N VAL A 34 -4.94 3.21 -16.19
CA VAL A 34 -4.45 4.04 -15.09
C VAL A 34 -4.28 5.49 -15.56
N PHE A 35 -3.73 5.69 -16.75
CA PHE A 35 -3.53 7.01 -17.35
C PHE A 35 -4.84 7.65 -17.80
N GLU A 36 -5.78 6.85 -18.31
CA GLU A 36 -7.15 7.32 -18.59
C GLU A 36 -7.83 7.83 -17.31
N ALA A 37 -7.66 7.10 -16.20
CA ALA A 37 -8.20 7.49 -14.89
C ALA A 37 -7.55 8.76 -14.34
N TYR A 38 -6.22 8.94 -14.49
CA TYR A 38 -5.54 10.19 -14.13
C TYR A 38 -6.10 11.39 -14.89
N ASN A 39 -6.26 11.25 -16.22
CA ASN A 39 -6.78 12.30 -17.06
C ASN A 39 -8.19 12.73 -16.62
N MET A 40 -9.12 11.78 -16.48
CA MET A 40 -10.49 12.08 -16.06
C MET A 40 -10.55 12.65 -14.63
N ALA A 41 -9.80 12.06 -13.70
CA ALA A 41 -9.79 12.53 -12.33
C ALA A 41 -9.25 13.95 -12.21
N LYS A 42 -8.23 14.30 -12.98
CA LYS A 42 -7.71 15.66 -12.99
C LYS A 42 -8.66 16.62 -13.66
N LEU A 43 -9.22 16.25 -14.82
CA LEU A 43 -10.18 17.06 -15.57
C LEU A 43 -11.39 17.46 -14.74
N TRP A 44 -11.84 16.56 -13.87
CA TRP A 44 -13.02 16.80 -13.03
C TRP A 44 -12.67 17.07 -11.56
N ASP A 45 -11.41 17.35 -11.21
CA ASP A 45 -10.93 17.52 -9.83
C ASP A 45 -11.57 16.52 -8.84
N VAL A 46 -11.46 15.24 -9.17
CA VAL A 46 -12.00 14.13 -8.38
C VAL A 46 -11.10 13.89 -7.16
N PRO A 47 -11.66 13.73 -5.93
CA PRO A 47 -10.89 13.54 -4.70
C PRO A 47 -10.35 12.10 -4.57
N CYS A 48 -9.55 11.67 -5.55
CA CYS A 48 -8.98 10.34 -5.63
C CYS A 48 -7.48 10.37 -5.29
N ILE A 49 -7.07 9.54 -4.32
CA ILE A 49 -5.68 9.34 -3.95
C ILE A 49 -5.21 8.05 -4.60
N TYR A 50 -4.36 8.16 -5.61
CA TYR A 50 -3.81 7.02 -6.32
C TYR A 50 -2.56 6.53 -5.59
N VAL A 51 -2.54 5.26 -5.16
CA VAL A 51 -1.42 4.72 -4.39
C VAL A 51 -0.74 3.62 -5.18
N CYS A 52 0.52 3.86 -5.58
CA CYS A 52 1.38 2.82 -6.14
C CYS A 52 2.14 2.12 -5.01
N GLU A 53 1.77 0.88 -4.71
CA GLU A 53 2.52 0.02 -3.79
C GLU A 53 3.71 -0.60 -4.53
N ASN A 54 4.82 0.14 -4.56
CA ASN A 54 6.03 -0.29 -5.22
C ASN A 54 6.82 -1.23 -4.32
N ASN A 55 6.72 -2.53 -4.57
CA ASN A 55 7.52 -3.55 -3.88
C ASN A 55 8.76 -4.00 -4.67
N GLY A 56 9.05 -3.34 -5.79
CA GLY A 56 10.16 -3.61 -6.69
C GLY A 56 9.90 -4.67 -7.77
N TYR A 57 8.80 -5.45 -7.66
CA TYR A 57 8.53 -6.58 -8.55
C TYR A 57 7.05 -6.75 -8.92
N GLY A 58 6.76 -6.62 -10.22
CA GLY A 58 5.52 -7.06 -10.84
C GLY A 58 5.56 -8.56 -11.13
N MET A 59 5.00 -9.38 -10.23
CA MET A 59 5.16 -10.84 -10.23
C MET A 59 6.64 -11.23 -10.16
N GLY A 60 7.27 -11.57 -11.30
CA GLY A 60 8.70 -11.91 -11.39
C GLY A 60 9.53 -10.91 -12.20
N THR A 61 8.94 -9.82 -12.67
CA THR A 61 9.63 -8.79 -13.45
C THR A 61 9.94 -7.61 -12.54
N SER A 62 11.23 -7.24 -12.44
CA SER A 62 11.63 -6.06 -11.65
C SER A 62 11.13 -4.77 -12.29
N ALA A 63 10.95 -3.73 -11.46
CA ALA A 63 10.54 -2.40 -11.89
C ALA A 63 11.38 -1.87 -13.08
N GLU A 64 12.71 -1.98 -13.00
CA GLU A 64 13.66 -1.54 -14.03
C GLU A 64 13.52 -2.28 -15.38
N ARG A 65 12.95 -3.50 -15.36
CA ARG A 65 12.69 -4.28 -16.58
C ARG A 65 11.29 -4.05 -17.14
N ALA A 66 10.38 -3.53 -16.33
CA ALA A 66 8.97 -3.35 -16.68
C ALA A 66 8.61 -1.90 -17.03
N ALA A 67 9.31 -0.91 -16.47
CA ALA A 67 9.02 0.51 -16.64
C ALA A 67 10.25 1.26 -17.12
N ALA A 68 10.08 2.08 -18.17
CA ALA A 68 11.14 2.98 -18.65
C ALA A 68 11.47 4.10 -17.64
N SER A 69 10.55 4.40 -16.74
CA SER A 69 10.75 5.27 -15.59
C SER A 69 10.14 4.63 -14.35
N THR A 70 10.99 4.36 -13.36
CA THR A 70 10.64 3.74 -12.07
C THR A 70 10.24 4.76 -10.99
N ALA A 71 10.21 6.05 -11.32
CA ALA A 71 9.62 7.09 -10.49
C ALA A 71 8.08 7.06 -10.62
N TYR A 72 7.42 6.10 -9.96
CA TYR A 72 5.97 5.89 -10.12
C TYR A 72 5.14 7.08 -9.66
N TYR A 73 5.60 7.82 -8.63
CA TYR A 73 4.91 9.03 -8.16
C TYR A 73 4.79 10.11 -9.25
N SER A 74 5.70 10.16 -10.24
CA SER A 74 5.66 11.16 -11.32
C SER A 74 4.85 10.72 -12.54
N ARG A 75 4.36 9.47 -12.57
CA ARG A 75 3.65 8.91 -13.75
C ARG A 75 2.25 9.51 -13.94
N GLY A 76 1.77 10.27 -12.96
CA GLY A 76 0.57 11.11 -13.08
C GLY A 76 0.74 12.29 -14.05
N ASP A 77 1.98 12.61 -14.47
CA ASP A 77 2.33 13.75 -15.31
C ASP A 77 1.83 15.08 -14.70
N TYR A 78 0.66 15.56 -15.12
CA TYR A 78 0.02 16.75 -14.57
C TYR A 78 -0.75 16.50 -13.26
N VAL A 79 -0.90 15.24 -12.83
CA VAL A 79 -1.38 14.90 -11.48
C VAL A 79 -0.18 14.95 -10.52
N PRO A 80 -0.23 15.77 -9.44
CA PRO A 80 0.90 15.88 -8.52
C PRO A 80 1.19 14.55 -7.84
N GLY A 81 2.47 14.32 -7.53
CA GLY A 81 2.98 13.07 -6.98
C GLY A 81 3.84 13.28 -5.74
N ILE A 82 3.77 12.34 -4.80
CA ILE A 82 4.69 12.24 -3.65
C ILE A 82 5.28 10.83 -3.53
N TRP A 83 6.57 10.75 -3.26
CA TRP A 83 7.24 9.50 -2.88
C TRP A 83 7.24 9.36 -1.36
N VAL A 84 6.95 8.16 -0.87
CA VAL A 84 6.78 7.86 0.55
C VAL A 84 7.54 6.59 0.88
N ASP A 85 8.28 6.61 1.99
CA ASP A 85 8.84 5.39 2.56
C ASP A 85 7.70 4.51 3.11
N GLY A 86 7.36 3.46 2.36
CA GLY A 86 6.32 2.48 2.72
C GLY A 86 6.73 1.52 3.83
N MET A 87 7.99 1.57 4.29
CA MET A 87 8.49 0.80 5.43
C MET A 87 8.46 1.59 6.75
N ASP A 88 8.06 2.87 6.72
CA ASP A 88 7.86 3.71 7.91
C ASP A 88 6.38 4.07 8.10
N VAL A 89 5.73 3.46 9.09
CA VAL A 89 4.30 3.67 9.38
C VAL A 89 3.95 5.14 9.66
N LEU A 90 4.89 5.92 10.23
CA LEU A 90 4.65 7.34 10.50
C LEU A 90 4.77 8.19 9.24
N ALA A 91 5.65 7.81 8.30
CA ALA A 91 5.76 8.46 7.00
C ALA A 91 4.48 8.21 6.18
N VAL A 92 4.02 6.95 6.10
CA VAL A 92 2.77 6.58 5.41
C VAL A 92 1.57 7.31 6.03
N LYS A 93 1.46 7.34 7.37
CA LYS A 93 0.39 8.09 8.06
C LYS A 93 0.41 9.57 7.69
N SER A 94 1.58 10.21 7.76
CA SER A 94 1.72 11.65 7.51
C SER A 94 1.42 12.00 6.05
N ALA A 95 1.93 11.20 5.10
CA ALA A 95 1.66 11.36 3.68
C ALA A 95 0.18 11.14 3.34
N SER A 96 -0.46 10.15 3.97
CA SER A 96 -1.89 9.90 3.82
C SER A 96 -2.72 11.08 4.32
N MET A 97 -2.39 11.64 5.48
CA MET A 97 -3.06 12.85 6.00
C MET A 97 -2.88 14.06 5.06
N PHE A 98 -1.68 14.24 4.51
CA PHE A 98 -1.41 15.27 3.51
C PHE A 98 -2.25 15.07 2.24
N ALA A 99 -2.30 13.84 1.71
CA ALA A 99 -3.06 13.51 0.50
C ALA A 99 -4.56 13.67 0.69
N VAL A 100 -5.10 13.28 1.86
CA VAL A 100 -6.50 13.53 2.23
C VAL A 100 -6.78 15.02 2.21
N ASN A 101 -5.98 15.82 2.93
CA ASN A 101 -6.16 17.27 2.97
C ASN A 101 -6.03 17.93 1.58
N HIS A 102 -5.14 17.42 0.72
CA HIS A 102 -5.02 17.88 -0.67
C HIS A 102 -6.34 17.68 -1.42
N CYS A 103 -6.87 16.47 -1.41
CA CYS A 103 -8.09 16.11 -2.13
C CYS A 103 -9.34 16.82 -1.57
N THR A 104 -9.51 16.86 -0.25
CA THR A 104 -10.67 17.51 0.39
C THR A 104 -10.63 19.03 0.28
N SER A 105 -9.46 19.64 0.09
CA SER A 105 -9.32 21.07 -0.24
C SER A 105 -9.69 21.43 -1.69
N GLY A 106 -10.19 20.48 -2.48
CA GLY A 106 -10.65 20.71 -3.85
C GLY A 106 -9.55 20.81 -4.90
N LYS A 107 -8.32 20.41 -4.59
CA LYS A 107 -7.17 20.46 -5.53
C LYS A 107 -7.14 19.31 -6.55
N GLY A 108 -8.12 18.40 -6.45
CA GLY A 108 -8.27 17.23 -7.30
C GLY A 108 -7.43 16.04 -6.81
N PRO A 109 -7.01 15.15 -7.73
CA PRO A 109 -6.33 13.92 -7.38
C PRO A 109 -4.85 14.13 -7.05
N ILE A 110 -4.25 13.14 -6.38
CA ILE A 110 -2.81 13.07 -6.09
C ILE A 110 -2.33 11.63 -6.24
N VAL A 111 -1.10 11.45 -6.73
CA VAL A 111 -0.38 10.16 -6.76
C VAL A 111 0.54 10.06 -5.55
N MET A 112 0.51 8.91 -4.88
CA MET A 112 1.40 8.56 -3.79
C MET A 112 2.11 7.26 -4.16
N GLU A 113 3.43 7.27 -4.28
CA GLU A 113 4.21 6.04 -4.37
C GLU A 113 4.68 5.64 -2.98
N THR A 114 4.23 4.48 -2.51
CA THR A 114 4.70 3.89 -1.25
C THR A 114 5.73 2.82 -1.57
N ALA A 115 7.01 3.16 -1.40
CA ALA A 115 8.12 2.22 -1.63
C ALA A 115 8.21 1.24 -0.45
N THR A 116 7.79 0.00 -0.69
CA THR A 116 7.67 -1.05 0.32
C THR A 116 8.37 -2.33 -0.16
N TYR A 117 8.14 -3.46 0.50
CA TYR A 117 8.73 -4.74 0.12
C TYR A 117 7.87 -5.93 0.55
N ARG A 118 7.74 -6.93 -0.34
CA ARG A 118 7.10 -8.22 0.00
C ARG A 118 8.14 -9.29 0.34
N TYR A 119 8.06 -9.86 1.53
CA TYR A 119 9.01 -10.89 1.95
C TYR A 119 8.79 -12.25 1.28
N SER A 120 7.54 -12.59 1.01
CA SER A 120 7.18 -13.80 0.25
C SER A 120 7.25 -13.55 -1.25
N GLY A 121 7.25 -14.62 -2.05
CA GLY A 121 7.05 -14.57 -3.50
C GLY A 121 5.71 -13.93 -3.90
N HIS A 122 5.42 -13.85 -5.19
CA HIS A 122 4.21 -13.17 -5.68
C HIS A 122 2.93 -13.84 -5.15
N SER A 123 2.95 -15.17 -5.02
CA SER A 123 1.87 -15.99 -4.51
C SER A 123 2.46 -17.28 -3.91
N MET A 124 1.61 -18.15 -3.35
CA MET A 124 2.07 -19.43 -2.78
C MET A 124 2.75 -20.36 -3.81
N SER A 125 2.44 -20.21 -5.10
CA SER A 125 3.04 -20.99 -6.18
C SER A 125 4.35 -20.42 -6.70
N ASP A 126 4.73 -19.22 -6.26
CA ASP A 126 5.97 -18.55 -6.62
C ASP A 126 6.90 -18.48 -5.40
N PRO A 127 8.00 -19.25 -5.35
CA PRO A 127 8.97 -19.16 -4.26
C PRO A 127 9.72 -17.82 -4.19
N GLY A 128 9.73 -17.04 -5.28
CA GLY A 128 10.38 -15.73 -5.33
C GLY A 128 11.91 -15.75 -5.33
N THR A 129 12.53 -16.87 -5.68
CA THR A 129 14.00 -17.05 -5.68
C THR A 129 14.64 -17.04 -7.06
N SER A 130 13.85 -16.97 -8.14
CA SER A 130 14.35 -16.98 -9.53
C SER A 130 14.70 -15.60 -10.08
N TYR A 131 14.22 -14.53 -9.43
CA TYR A 131 14.34 -13.14 -9.92
C TYR A 131 14.89 -12.16 -8.86
N ARG A 132 15.24 -12.66 -7.67
CA ARG A 132 15.86 -11.92 -6.56
C ARG A 132 16.56 -12.88 -5.61
N THR A 133 17.50 -12.39 -4.82
CA THR A 133 18.29 -13.22 -3.92
C THR A 133 17.62 -13.36 -2.55
N ARG A 134 17.98 -14.41 -1.82
CA ARG A 134 17.59 -14.55 -0.41
C ARG A 134 18.23 -13.47 0.46
N ASP A 135 19.43 -13.04 0.10
CA ASP A 135 20.19 -12.03 0.83
C ASP A 135 19.48 -10.67 0.76
N GLU A 136 18.95 -10.27 -0.39
CA GLU A 136 18.15 -9.05 -0.54
C GLU A 136 16.93 -9.06 0.40
N ILE A 137 16.20 -10.18 0.45
CA ILE A 137 15.01 -10.32 1.32
C ILE A 137 15.43 -10.24 2.80
N GLN A 138 16.54 -10.88 3.17
CA GLN A 138 17.05 -10.88 4.54
C GLN A 138 17.53 -9.49 4.94
N GLU A 139 18.24 -8.79 4.07
CA GLU A 139 18.73 -7.44 4.30
C GLU A 139 17.56 -6.49 4.57
N VAL A 140 16.54 -6.47 3.70
CA VAL A 140 15.36 -5.62 3.89
C VAL A 140 14.62 -5.98 5.19
N ARG A 141 14.47 -7.26 5.52
CA ARG A 141 13.83 -7.69 6.77
C ARG A 141 14.63 -7.26 8.00
N GLN A 142 15.95 -7.33 7.96
CA GLN A 142 16.79 -6.98 9.11
C GLN A 142 16.89 -5.48 9.32
N THR A 143 16.92 -4.70 8.22
CA THR A 143 17.23 -3.28 8.27
C THR A 143 16.01 -2.37 8.15
N ARG A 144 14.90 -2.87 7.58
CA ARG A 144 13.73 -2.05 7.24
C ARG A 144 12.39 -2.65 7.63
N ASP A 145 12.32 -3.71 8.43
CA ASP A 145 11.04 -4.27 8.86
C ASP A 145 10.19 -3.21 9.60
N PRO A 146 8.94 -2.96 9.15
CA PRO A 146 8.16 -1.82 9.63
C PRO A 146 7.70 -2.01 11.07
N ILE A 147 7.51 -3.28 11.50
CA ILE A 147 7.12 -3.61 12.87
C ILE A 147 8.31 -3.37 13.80
N THR A 148 9.48 -3.87 13.44
CA THR A 148 10.72 -3.73 14.22
C THR A 148 11.12 -2.26 14.34
N SER A 149 11.15 -1.54 13.22
CA SER A 149 11.48 -0.10 13.20
C SER A 149 10.53 0.71 14.07
N PHE A 150 9.21 0.48 13.96
CA PHE A 150 8.25 1.22 14.76
C PHE A 150 8.31 0.83 16.25
N LYS A 151 8.48 -0.46 16.56
CA LYS A 151 8.68 -0.98 17.91
C LYS A 151 9.85 -0.29 18.61
N GLU A 152 10.99 -0.18 17.94
CA GLU A 152 12.16 0.50 18.49
C GLU A 152 11.88 1.98 18.76
N LYS A 153 11.22 2.68 17.83
CA LYS A 153 10.84 4.10 18.03
C LYS A 153 9.98 4.30 19.28
N ILE A 154 8.94 3.49 19.47
CA ILE A 154 8.01 3.66 20.61
C ILE A 154 8.61 3.22 21.94
N LEU A 155 9.48 2.21 21.94
CA LEU A 155 10.25 1.79 23.12
C LEU A 155 11.25 2.87 23.54
N ASN A 156 12.05 3.37 22.59
CA ASN A 156 13.05 4.41 22.84
C ASN A 156 12.42 5.73 23.27
N SER A 157 11.16 5.97 22.90
CA SER A 157 10.39 7.14 23.31
C SER A 157 9.68 6.96 24.66
N GLY A 158 9.80 5.79 25.30
CA GLY A 158 9.14 5.49 26.58
C GLY A 158 7.61 5.46 26.52
N LEU A 159 7.03 5.28 25.33
CA LEU A 159 5.57 5.24 25.14
C LEU A 159 4.98 3.89 25.54
N VAL A 160 5.82 2.84 25.55
CA VAL A 160 5.48 1.47 25.93
C VAL A 160 6.71 0.80 26.56
N THR A 161 6.48 -0.28 27.30
CA THR A 161 7.52 -1.16 27.83
C THR A 161 7.68 -2.43 26.97
N ALA A 162 8.82 -3.11 27.11
CA ALA A 162 9.05 -4.38 26.42
C ALA A 162 8.07 -5.48 26.84
N ASP A 163 7.65 -5.48 28.11
CA ASP A 163 6.69 -6.45 28.64
C ASP A 163 5.27 -6.21 28.10
N GLU A 164 4.85 -4.95 27.94
CA GLU A 164 3.57 -4.62 27.30
C GLU A 164 3.52 -5.09 25.86
N LEU A 165 4.60 -4.90 25.08
CA LEU A 165 4.67 -5.41 23.71
C LEU A 165 4.67 -6.94 23.65
N LYS A 166 5.40 -7.61 24.54
CA LYS A 166 5.39 -9.07 24.62
C LYS A 166 4.01 -9.61 24.97
N LYS A 167 3.29 -8.94 25.87
CA LYS A 167 1.91 -9.27 26.22
C LYS A 167 1.00 -9.10 24.99
N LEU A 168 1.12 -7.99 24.28
CA LEU A 168 0.37 -7.73 23.05
C LEU A 168 0.64 -8.79 21.97
N ASP A 169 1.90 -9.20 21.77
CA ASP A 169 2.25 -10.27 20.83
C ASP A 169 1.52 -11.59 21.18
N GLY A 170 1.44 -11.92 22.47
CA GLY A 170 0.70 -13.09 22.96
C GLY A 170 -0.81 -12.99 22.72
N GLU A 171 -1.39 -11.82 22.96
CA GLU A 171 -2.81 -11.54 22.70
C GLU A 171 -3.15 -11.66 21.21
N ILE A 172 -2.36 -11.02 20.34
CA ILE A 172 -2.55 -11.09 18.89
C ILE A 172 -2.37 -12.53 18.38
N LYS A 173 -1.38 -13.27 18.90
CA LYS A 173 -1.21 -14.69 18.56
C LYS A 173 -2.45 -15.52 18.92
N ALA A 174 -3.02 -15.33 20.11
CA ALA A 174 -4.22 -16.04 20.53
C ALA A 174 -5.43 -15.71 19.64
N ILE A 175 -5.59 -14.45 19.23
CA ILE A 175 -6.64 -14.02 18.29
C ILE A 175 -6.47 -14.72 16.93
N VAL A 176 -5.25 -14.73 16.38
CA VAL A 176 -4.96 -15.39 15.09
C VAL A 176 -5.18 -16.90 15.19
N ASP A 177 -4.70 -17.55 16.25
CA ASP A 177 -4.87 -19.00 16.44
C ASP A 177 -6.36 -19.39 16.55
N ALA A 178 -7.17 -18.57 17.24
CA ALA A 178 -8.62 -18.75 17.32
C ALA A 178 -9.30 -18.58 15.95
N ALA A 179 -8.94 -17.54 15.18
CA ALA A 179 -9.47 -17.31 13.85
C ALA A 179 -9.11 -18.44 12.87
N VAL A 180 -7.88 -18.97 12.95
CA VAL A 180 -7.45 -20.12 12.14
C VAL A 180 -8.24 -21.38 12.51
N LYS A 181 -8.50 -21.61 13.80
CA LYS A 181 -9.32 -22.75 14.24
C LYS A 181 -10.73 -22.64 13.67
N GLN A 182 -11.36 -21.47 13.77
CA GLN A 182 -12.69 -21.23 13.23
C GLN A 182 -12.73 -21.43 11.72
N ALA A 183 -11.83 -20.79 10.97
CA ALA A 183 -11.76 -20.90 9.51
C ALA A 183 -11.58 -22.35 9.02
N LYS A 184 -10.96 -23.23 9.81
CA LYS A 184 -10.81 -24.66 9.50
C LYS A 184 -12.02 -25.51 9.89
N SER A 185 -12.84 -25.06 10.82
CA SER A 185 -14.02 -25.78 11.30
C SER A 185 -15.31 -25.34 10.61
N ASP A 186 -15.35 -24.15 10.04
CA ASP A 186 -16.50 -23.64 9.32
C ASP A 186 -16.79 -24.52 8.11
N ALA A 187 -18.06 -24.83 7.89
CA ALA A 187 -18.49 -25.63 6.75
C ALA A 187 -18.26 -24.86 5.46
N GLU A 188 -17.95 -25.58 4.38
CA GLU A 188 -18.04 -25.00 3.04
C GLU A 188 -19.47 -24.52 2.78
N VAL A 189 -19.58 -23.45 1.99
CA VAL A 189 -20.89 -22.95 1.57
C VAL A 189 -21.57 -24.06 0.76
N GLY A 190 -22.79 -24.43 1.13
CA GLY A 190 -23.59 -25.37 0.37
C GLY A 190 -23.79 -24.89 -1.06
N MET A 191 -23.87 -25.81 -2.02
CA MET A 191 -24.01 -25.47 -3.44
C MET A 191 -25.47 -25.15 -3.87
N ASP A 192 -26.35 -24.82 -2.91
CA ASP A 192 -27.78 -24.57 -3.16
C ASP A 192 -28.05 -23.14 -3.65
#